data_AF-A0A2P5CQF1-F1
#
_entry.id   AF-A0A2P5CQF1-F1
#
_cell.length_a   1.000
_cell.length_b   1.000
_cell.length_c   1.000
_cell.angle_alpha   90.00
_cell.angle_beta   90.00
_cell.angle_gamma   90.00
#
_symmetry.space_group_name_H-M   'P 1'
#
loop_
_entity.id
_entity.type
_entity.pdbx_description
1 polymer ?
#
loop_
_entity_poly.entity_id
_entity_poly.type
_entity_poly.pdbx_seq_one_letter_code
_entity_poly.pdbx_strand_id
1 'polypeptide(L)'
;MGERVDLKLYGLLLVVAGTDQILLPENVDNMRRLVEHSGAPGHIYPLALLCHDIMPPPPQVEKEIGEKRIISYHGVGLSVAPAVSFSKIAASLENYEEAREAYTEALYNSITEQYNVLKSAVHGKQGFKASSPNVSLSQPWT
;
A
#
# COMPACT_ATOMS: atom_id res chain seq x y z
N MET A 1 36.72 -15.91 16.02
CA MET A 1 36.04 -14.65 16.40
C MET A 1 35.04 -14.37 15.29
N GLY A 2 33.85 -14.94 15.40
CA GLY A 2 32.81 -14.83 14.37
C GLY A 2 32.04 -13.53 14.57
N GLU A 3 32.10 -12.65 13.58
CA GLU A 3 31.28 -11.45 13.52
C GLU A 3 29.81 -11.88 13.47
N ARG A 4 29.09 -11.67 14.58
CA ARG A 4 27.63 -11.67 14.55
C ARG A 4 27.23 -10.44 13.74
N VAL A 5 26.80 -10.67 12.51
CA VAL A 5 26.00 -9.67 11.79
C VAL A 5 24.67 -9.62 12.54
N ASP A 6 24.50 -8.62 13.40
CA ASP A 6 23.21 -8.26 13.98
C ASP A 6 22.30 -7.83 12.83
N LEU A 7 21.60 -8.80 12.22
CA LEU A 7 20.41 -8.57 11.44
C LEU A 7 19.35 -8.03 12.41
N LYS A 8 19.40 -6.72 12.67
CA LYS A 8 18.25 -6.00 13.24
C LYS A 8 17.08 -6.31 12.31
N LEU A 9 16.11 -7.11 12.77
CA LEU A 9 14.86 -7.30 12.05
C LEU A 9 14.17 -5.94 11.99
N TYR A 10 14.37 -5.21 10.90
CA TYR A 10 13.57 -4.03 10.59
C TYR A 10 12.18 -4.53 10.20
N GLY A 11 11.18 -4.23 11.02
CA GLY A 11 9.79 -4.54 10.70
C GLY A 11 9.34 -3.69 9.52
N LEU A 12 9.17 -4.32 8.34
CA LEU A 12 8.55 -3.70 7.18
C LEU A 12 7.05 -3.98 7.24
N LEU A 13 6.24 -2.93 7.38
CA LEU A 13 4.80 -3.04 7.17
C LEU A 13 4.40 -2.33 5.88
N LEU A 14 3.77 -3.10 4.98
CA LEU A 14 3.20 -2.61 3.73
C LEU A 14 1.70 -2.40 3.92
N VAL A 15 1.23 -1.18 3.70
CA VAL A 15 -0.21 -0.88 3.66
C VAL A 15 -0.64 -0.93 2.22
N VAL A 16 -1.47 -1.93 1.87
CA VAL A 16 -1.99 -2.14 0.52
C VAL A 16 -3.43 -1.67 0.48
N ALA A 17 -3.77 -0.79 -0.48
CA ALA A 17 -5.16 -0.50 -0.80
C ALA A 17 -5.38 -0.59 -2.32
N GLY A 18 -6.45 -1.27 -2.71
CA GLY A 18 -7.07 -1.12 -4.03
C GLY A 18 -8.13 -0.02 -3.98
N THR A 19 -8.55 0.51 -5.14
CA THR A 19 -9.51 1.64 -5.21
C THR A 19 -10.84 1.40 -4.52
N ASP A 20 -11.21 0.14 -4.29
CA ASP A 20 -12.51 -0.23 -3.74
C ASP A 20 -12.44 -0.53 -2.23
N GLN A 21 -11.27 -0.37 -1.60
CA GLN A 21 -11.06 -0.67 -0.18
C GLN A 21 -10.60 0.58 0.57
N ILE A 22 -11.46 1.10 1.45
CA ILE A 22 -11.17 2.24 2.30
C ILE A 22 -10.20 1.81 3.41
N LEU A 23 -9.15 2.59 3.64
CA LEU A 23 -8.30 2.42 4.81
C LEU A 23 -9.03 2.95 6.04
N LEU A 24 -9.33 2.05 6.98
CA LEU A 24 -9.96 2.38 8.24
C LEU A 24 -8.91 2.92 9.24
N PRO A 25 -9.11 4.12 9.82
CA PRO A 25 -8.12 4.75 10.69
C PRO A 25 -7.72 3.89 11.90
N GLU A 26 -8.65 3.12 12.46
CA GLU A 26 -8.40 2.20 13.57
C GLU A 26 -7.44 1.07 13.20
N ASN A 27 -7.52 0.55 11.97
CA ASN A 27 -6.64 -0.53 11.51
C ASN A 27 -5.22 0.00 11.27
N VAL A 28 -5.12 1.17 10.61
CA VAL A 28 -3.84 1.83 10.38
C VAL A 28 -3.15 2.17 11.69
N ASP A 29 -3.91 2.69 12.66
CA ASP A 29 -3.39 3.04 13.97
C ASP A 29 -2.96 1.83 14.78
N ASN A 30 -3.75 0.75 14.79
CA ASN A 30 -3.37 -0.50 15.46
C ASN A 30 -2.04 -1.01 14.92
N MET A 31 -1.88 -1.00 13.59
CA MET A 31 -0.64 -1.45 12.98
C MET A 31 0.55 -0.53 13.30
N ARG A 32 0.36 0.79 13.31
CA ARG A 32 1.37 1.75 13.77
C ARG A 32 1.80 1.48 15.22
N ARG A 33 0.84 1.28 16.12
CA ARG A 33 1.12 0.99 17.53
C ARG A 33 1.88 -0.32 17.69
N LEU A 34 1.54 -1.36 16.93
CA LEU A 34 2.29 -2.61 16.92
C LEU A 34 3.75 -2.40 16.51
N VAL A 35 3.99 -1.59 15.48
CA VAL A 35 5.35 -1.23 15.04
C VAL A 35 6.11 -0.50 16.14
N GLU A 36 5.50 0.50 16.77
CA GLU A 36 6.13 1.30 17.84
C GLU A 36 6.47 0.48 19.09
N HIS A 37 5.63 -0.50 19.43
CA HIS A 37 5.81 -1.33 20.63
C HIS A 37 6.57 -2.64 20.36
N SER A 38 7.06 -2.84 19.13
CA SER A 38 7.77 -4.07 18.73
C SER A 38 9.18 -4.21 19.31
N GLY A 39 9.73 -3.14 19.92
CA GLY A 39 11.10 -3.12 20.42
C GLY A 39 12.18 -2.98 19.34
N ALA A 40 11.78 -2.92 18.06
CA ALA A 40 12.67 -2.67 16.92
C ALA A 40 12.21 -1.42 16.13
N PRO A 41 13.12 -0.70 15.46
CA PRO A 41 12.72 0.34 14.52
C PRO A 41 11.87 -0.25 13.39
N GLY A 42 10.71 0.36 13.12
CA GLY A 42 9.86 -0.04 12.00
C GLY A 42 9.27 1.15 11.27
N HIS A 43 8.78 0.87 10.07
CA HIS A 43 8.33 1.87 9.11
C HIS A 43 7.07 1.38 8.40
N ILE A 44 6.18 2.33 8.08
CA ILE A 44 4.97 2.08 7.31
C ILE A 44 5.12 2.76 5.96
N TYR A 45 5.08 1.95 4.91
CA TYR A 45 5.19 2.42 3.52
C TYR A 45 3.85 2.27 2.80
N PRO A 46 3.34 3.33 2.15
CA PRO A 46 2.17 3.26 1.29
C PRO A 46 2.49 2.46 0.02
N LEU A 47 1.76 1.38 -0.21
CA LEU A 47 1.93 0.49 -1.36
C LEU A 47 0.64 0.40 -2.18
N ALA A 48 0.76 0.54 -3.49
CA ALA A 48 -0.34 0.32 -4.43
C ALA A 48 -0.10 -0.96 -5.25
N LEU A 49 -1.16 -1.76 -5.40
CA LEU A 49 -1.16 -3.00 -6.18
C LEU A 49 -2.34 -3.00 -7.17
N LEU A 50 -2.04 -3.08 -8.46
CA LEU A 50 -3.00 -3.26 -9.54
C LEU A 50 -2.88 -4.69 -10.08
N CYS A 51 -3.79 -5.57 -9.72
CA CYS A 51 -3.78 -6.97 -10.19
C CYS A 51 -5.16 -7.65 -10.24
N HIS A 52 -6.25 -6.90 -10.02
CA HIS A 52 -7.58 -7.49 -9.89
C HIS A 52 -8.04 -8.19 -11.18
N ASP A 53 -7.58 -7.78 -12.36
CA ASP A 53 -7.98 -8.44 -13.61
C ASP A 53 -7.51 -9.91 -13.70
N ILE A 54 -6.41 -10.28 -13.04
CA ILE A 54 -5.90 -11.67 -13.04
C ILE A 54 -6.92 -12.60 -12.39
N MET A 55 -7.51 -12.16 -11.29
CA MET A 55 -8.48 -12.93 -10.51
C MET A 55 -9.44 -11.95 -9.83
N PRO A 56 -10.44 -11.45 -10.55
CA PRO A 56 -11.33 -10.43 -10.00
C PRO A 56 -12.14 -11.00 -8.84
N PRO A 57 -12.52 -10.16 -7.87
CA PRO A 57 -13.44 -10.58 -6.83
C PRO A 57 -14.75 -11.08 -7.47
N PRO A 58 -15.42 -12.09 -6.87
CA PRO A 58 -16.71 -12.56 -7.34
C PRO A 58 -17.73 -11.41 -7.40
N PRO A 59 -18.53 -11.29 -8.49
CA PRO A 59 -19.52 -10.23 -8.60
C PRO A 59 -20.71 -10.41 -7.65
N GLN A 60 -20.97 -11.65 -7.20
CA GLN A 60 -22.03 -12.00 -6.24
C GLN A 60 -21.50 -13.05 -5.26
N VAL A 61 -21.83 -12.90 -3.99
CA VAL A 61 -21.50 -13.86 -2.93
C VAL A 61 -22.60 -14.91 -2.87
N GLU A 62 -22.39 -16.05 -3.52
CA GLU A 62 -23.30 -17.20 -3.45
C GLU A 62 -22.88 -18.12 -2.28
N LYS A 63 -23.78 -18.31 -1.29
CA LYS A 63 -23.48 -19.09 -0.08
C LYS A 63 -23.56 -20.60 -0.24
N GLU A 64 -24.23 -21.10 -1.28
CA GLU A 64 -24.61 -22.53 -1.37
C GLU A 64 -23.89 -23.33 -2.46
N ILE A 65 -23.14 -22.69 -3.37
CA ILE A 65 -22.33 -23.40 -4.38
C ILE A 65 -21.05 -22.59 -4.60
N GLY A 66 -19.89 -23.24 -4.62
CA GLY A 66 -18.58 -22.58 -4.69
C GLY A 66 -18.48 -21.55 -5.82
N GLU A 67 -17.98 -20.36 -5.50
CA GLU A 67 -17.91 -19.22 -6.41
C GLU A 67 -17.08 -19.56 -7.66
N LYS A 68 -17.63 -19.30 -8.86
CA LYS A 68 -16.90 -19.44 -10.11
C LYS A 68 -15.78 -18.40 -10.18
N ARG A 69 -14.53 -18.85 -10.06
CA ARG A 69 -13.35 -17.99 -10.25
C ARG A 69 -13.01 -17.86 -11.73
N ILE A 70 -12.91 -16.62 -12.19
CA ILE A 70 -12.40 -16.29 -13.52
C ILE A 70 -10.92 -15.97 -13.36
N ILE A 71 -10.07 -16.61 -14.17
CA ILE A 71 -8.63 -16.34 -14.21
C ILE A 71 -8.30 -15.82 -15.60
N SER A 72 -7.49 -14.76 -15.67
CA SER A 72 -7.09 -14.17 -16.94
C SER A 72 -5.62 -13.76 -16.97
N TYR A 73 -5.08 -13.60 -18.18
CA TYR A 73 -3.74 -13.05 -18.39
C TYR A 73 -3.84 -11.53 -18.56
N HIS A 74 -3.33 -10.78 -17.58
CA HIS A 74 -3.33 -9.31 -17.58
C HIS A 74 -2.02 -8.74 -17.03
N GLY A 75 -1.70 -7.52 -17.46
CA GLY A 75 -0.60 -6.75 -16.87
C GLY A 75 -0.91 -6.38 -15.42
N VAL A 76 0.12 -6.38 -14.58
CA VAL A 76 0.03 -5.97 -13.17
C VAL A 76 0.92 -4.77 -12.90
N GLY A 77 0.58 -4.03 -11.86
CA GLY A 77 1.36 -2.89 -11.38
C GLY A 77 1.63 -3.01 -9.88
N LEU A 78 2.86 -2.69 -9.48
CA LEU A 78 3.26 -2.57 -8.09
C LEU A 78 4.01 -1.25 -7.93
N SER A 79 3.67 -0.48 -6.90
CA SER A 79 4.37 0.76 -6.56
C SER A 79 4.47 0.90 -5.05
N VAL A 80 5.59 1.44 -4.59
CA VAL A 80 5.80 1.82 -3.19
C VAL A 80 6.34 3.25 -3.15
N ALA A 81 5.80 4.08 -2.26
CA ALA A 81 6.27 5.44 -2.03
C ALA A 81 6.95 5.56 -0.65
N PRO A 82 7.68 6.65 -0.38
CA PRO A 82 8.41 6.82 0.88
C PRO A 82 7.53 6.69 2.13
N ALA A 83 8.14 6.27 3.24
CA ALA A 83 7.43 6.10 4.51
C ALA A 83 6.82 7.41 5.01
N VAL A 84 5.58 7.32 5.51
CA VAL A 84 4.87 8.45 6.13
C VAL A 84 5.12 8.45 7.63
N SER A 85 5.55 9.60 8.17
CA SER A 85 5.87 9.76 9.58
C SER A 85 4.67 10.28 10.36
N PHE A 86 4.14 9.46 11.28
CA PHE A 86 3.05 9.86 12.17
C PHE A 86 3.45 11.07 13.03
N SER A 87 4.66 11.07 13.59
CA SER A 87 5.12 12.18 14.44
C SER A 87 5.19 13.52 13.72
N LYS A 88 5.53 13.55 12.42
CA LYS A 88 5.49 14.78 11.61
C LYS A 88 4.08 15.31 11.41
N ILE A 89 3.09 14.42 11.23
CA ILE A 89 1.69 14.79 11.04
C ILE A 89 1.05 15.22 12.37
N ALA A 90 1.29 14.46 13.44
CA ALA A 90 0.78 14.75 14.77
C ALA A 90 1.32 16.07 15.34
N ALA A 91 2.52 16.50 14.94
CA ALA A 91 3.13 17.75 15.42
C ALA A 91 2.33 19.01 15.05
N SER A 92 1.47 18.95 14.03
CA SER A 92 0.64 20.09 13.58
C SER A 92 -0.82 20.01 14.02
N LEU A 93 -1.19 19.05 14.87
CA LEU A 93 -2.60 18.76 15.21
C LEU A 93 -2.81 18.79 16.72
N GLU A 94 -4.00 19.23 17.14
CA GLU A 94 -4.30 19.51 18.55
C GLU A 94 -4.63 18.25 19.34
N ASN A 95 -5.15 17.22 18.68
CA ASN A 95 -5.54 15.98 19.34
C ASN A 95 -5.16 14.72 18.54
N TYR A 96 -5.15 13.60 19.25
CA TYR A 96 -4.76 12.30 18.71
C TYR A 96 -5.72 11.79 17.63
N GLU A 97 -7.01 12.08 17.75
CA GLU A 97 -8.03 11.61 16.82
C GLU A 97 -7.81 12.24 15.44
N GLU A 98 -7.64 13.56 15.38
CA GLU A 98 -7.27 14.29 14.16
C GLU A 98 -5.95 13.78 13.58
N ALA A 99 -4.94 13.52 14.43
CA ALA A 99 -3.66 12.98 13.97
C ALA A 99 -3.81 11.59 13.33
N ARG A 100 -4.67 10.75 13.88
CA ARG A 100 -4.97 9.41 13.35
C ARG A 100 -5.67 9.50 12.00
N GLU A 101 -6.67 10.37 11.87
CA GLU A 101 -7.39 10.60 10.62
C GLU A 101 -6.45 11.15 9.54
N ALA A 102 -5.71 12.23 9.84
CA ALA A 102 -4.79 12.86 8.91
C ALA A 102 -3.66 11.91 8.47
N TYR A 103 -3.16 11.06 9.37
CA TYR A 103 -2.16 10.05 9.03
C TYR A 103 -2.71 9.00 8.06
N THR A 104 -3.94 8.54 8.31
CA THR A 104 -4.63 7.56 7.45
C THR A 104 -4.92 8.15 6.08
N GLU A 105 -5.39 9.40 6.03
CA GLU A 105 -5.64 10.13 4.81
C GLU A 105 -4.36 10.32 3.99
N ALA A 106 -3.24 10.71 4.63
CA ALA A 106 -1.96 10.87 3.96
C ALA A 106 -1.47 9.56 3.30
N LEU A 107 -1.62 8.43 3.99
CA LEU A 107 -1.32 7.10 3.43
C LEU A 107 -2.25 6.76 2.26
N TYR A 108 -3.55 6.96 2.42
CA TYR A 108 -4.55 6.67 1.39
C TYR A 108 -4.34 7.50 0.13
N ASN A 109 -4.05 8.80 0.27
CA ASN A 109 -3.77 9.70 -0.85
C ASN A 109 -2.51 9.26 -1.61
N SER A 110 -1.45 8.87 -0.89
CA SER A 110 -0.23 8.34 -1.52
C SER A 110 -0.49 7.02 -2.27
N ILE A 111 -1.28 6.10 -1.72
CA ILE A 111 -1.64 4.85 -2.39
C ILE A 111 -2.49 5.13 -3.63
N THR A 112 -3.44 6.06 -3.52
CA THR A 112 -4.33 6.44 -4.63
C THR A 112 -3.55 7.08 -5.78
N GLU A 113 -2.61 7.98 -5.50
CA GLU A 113 -1.72 8.57 -6.51
C GLU A 113 -0.94 7.47 -7.27
N GLN A 114 -0.31 6.56 -6.51
CA GLN A 114 0.43 5.44 -7.08
C GLN A 114 -0.47 4.53 -7.92
N TYR A 115 -1.64 4.15 -7.42
CA TYR A 115 -2.59 3.30 -8.13
C TYR A 115 -3.06 3.94 -9.44
N ASN A 116 -3.31 5.25 -9.45
CA ASN A 116 -3.73 5.98 -10.65
C ASN A 116 -2.64 6.00 -11.72
N VAL A 117 -1.36 6.12 -11.32
CA VAL A 117 -0.22 5.98 -12.25
C VAL A 117 -0.16 4.56 -12.83
N LEU A 118 -0.28 3.53 -12.00
CA LEU A 118 -0.30 2.13 -12.45
C LEU A 118 -1.48 1.85 -13.39
N LYS A 119 -2.66 2.37 -13.07
CA LYS A 119 -3.88 2.25 -13.89
C LYS A 119 -3.70 2.94 -15.24
N SER A 120 -3.13 4.14 -15.26
CA SER A 120 -2.80 4.86 -16.50
C SER A 120 -1.80 4.10 -17.37
N ALA A 121 -0.80 3.46 -16.73
CA ALA A 121 0.21 2.68 -17.43
C ALA A 121 -0.39 1.42 -18.08
N VAL A 122 -1.16 0.63 -17.33
CA VAL A 122 -1.68 -0.68 -17.74
C VAL A 122 -2.99 -0.54 -18.51
N HIS A 123 -4.04 0.02 -17.90
CA HIS A 123 -5.36 0.15 -18.52
C HIS A 123 -5.42 1.32 -19.50
N GLY A 124 -4.74 2.42 -19.19
CA GLY A 124 -4.62 3.58 -20.07
C GLY A 124 -3.62 3.40 -21.22
N LYS A 125 -2.90 2.26 -21.26
CA LYS A 125 -1.92 1.89 -22.31
C LYS A 125 -0.78 2.91 -22.48
N GLN A 126 -0.48 3.70 -21.45
CA GLN A 126 0.56 4.72 -21.52
C GLN A 126 1.97 4.13 -21.26
N GLY A 127 2.06 2.92 -20.69
CA GLY A 127 3.34 2.31 -20.31
C GLY A 127 4.17 3.24 -19.42
N PHE A 128 5.47 3.38 -19.70
CA PHE A 128 6.37 4.24 -18.92
C PHE A 128 6.01 5.74 -18.95
N LYS A 129 5.23 6.20 -19.94
CA LYS A 129 4.81 7.60 -20.06
C LYS A 129 3.83 8.03 -18.97
N ALA A 130 3.23 7.07 -18.25
CA ALA A 130 2.37 7.36 -17.10
C ALA A 130 3.17 7.80 -15.86
N SER A 131 4.51 7.65 -15.86
CA SER A 131 5.35 8.06 -14.72
C SER A 131 5.10 9.53 -14.34
N SER A 132 5.15 9.80 -13.04
CA SER A 132 5.04 11.15 -12.47
C SER A 132 6.34 11.51 -11.73
N PRO A 133 6.51 12.76 -11.25
CA PRO A 133 7.64 13.12 -10.40
C PRO A 133 7.78 12.25 -9.14
N ASN A 134 6.67 11.69 -8.65
CA ASN A 134 6.63 10.87 -7.43
C ASN A 134 6.64 9.35 -7.70
N VAL A 135 6.34 8.93 -8.94
CA VAL A 135 6.22 7.51 -9.31
C VAL A 135 6.97 7.25 -10.61
N SER A 136 8.11 6.56 -10.51
CA SER A 136 8.93 6.18 -11.66
C SER A 136 8.70 4.71 -12.03
N LEU A 137 8.14 4.47 -13.22
CA LEU A 137 7.80 3.12 -13.68
C LEU A 137 8.98 2.45 -14.39
N SER A 138 9.15 1.16 -14.16
CA SER A 138 10.11 0.31 -14.87
C SER A 138 9.56 -1.12 -15.01
N GLN A 139 10.16 -1.91 -15.90
CA GLN A 139 9.93 -3.35 -16.02
C GLN A 139 11.28 -4.05 -15.82
N PRO A 140 11.70 -4.32 -14.57
CA PRO A 140 13.02 -4.85 -14.25
C PRO A 140 13.10 -6.37 -14.47
N TRP A 141 12.52 -6.85 -15.56
CA TRP A 141 12.62 -8.21 -16.03
C TRP A 141 13.05 -8.19 -17.49
N THR A 142 13.99 -9.07 -17.83
CA THR A 142 14.49 -9.31 -19.19
C THR A 142 13.81 -10.51 -19.81
#